data_AF-A0A1H6R838-F1
#
_entry.id   AF-A0A1H6R838-F1
#
_cell.length_a   1.000
_cell.length_b   1.000
_cell.length_c   1.000
_cell.angle_alpha   90.00
_cell.angle_beta   90.00
_cell.angle_gamma   90.00
#
_symmetry.space_group_name_H-M   'P 1'
#
loop_
_entity.id
_entity.type
_entity.pdbx_description
1 polymer ?
#
loop_
_entity_poly.entity_id
_entity_poly.type
_entity_poly.pdbx_seq_one_letter_code
_entity_poly.pdbx_strand_id
1 'polypeptide(L)'
;MQSFHFKAFLRILVILALGLLAMYLIKHELTYSFLLVCLLVVALFFELYFFQKAHYSAIDRIVLAMMYDDYSLKTTKVQANETMNNLQRLYQKLQTQQQQNEIRELVYLNILNNIETGILILEKKGTTWEIFFINDYFSGLFDIPKIKSWTNLERLLPSLTHHLEVLNFKESKESIDIKIEEEEKQTFILQTSNTISQNQEYFIVLLDSIQKVLDKKEKDTWENLMKIISHEIMNSLTPIHSLAHNTQQILEEEEHLSEEDIDDIKLSINTIVNRTDHLQQFIDNYRKLTMLASPKKQVVAPERILQLSVETLMPLFKQNKITVHTDFSLQTTVEWDAKQMEQVFINLLTNAIHATAKQEIREININLYEKNNRICIDVEDSGAGILPEIKEKIFIPFYTTREEGAGIGLPLSKNIVEMHNGYLTYHRREDKTVFSLNFPMY
;
A
#
# COMPACT_ATOMS: atom_id res chain seq x y z
N MET A 1 44.87 36.70 17.95
CA MET A 1 45.11 37.08 19.37
C MET A 1 45.38 38.58 19.59
N GLN A 2 45.28 39.47 18.58
CA GLN A 2 45.29 40.93 18.83
C GLN A 2 43.85 41.41 19.03
N SER A 3 43.26 41.02 20.17
CA SER A 3 41.86 41.26 20.48
C SER A 3 41.62 42.75 20.75
N PHE A 4 40.39 43.21 20.56
CA PHE A 4 39.87 44.52 21.00
C PHE A 4 40.52 45.09 22.27
N HIS A 5 40.82 44.24 23.26
CA HIS A 5 41.50 44.62 24.50
C HIS A 5 42.89 45.20 24.26
N PHE A 6 43.68 44.67 23.32
CA PHE A 6 44.99 45.24 22.95
C PHE A 6 44.86 46.60 22.28
N LYS A 7 43.87 46.79 21.39
CA LYS A 7 43.61 48.09 20.75
C LYS A 7 43.08 49.13 21.75
N ALA A 8 42.21 48.71 22.66
CA ALA A 8 41.74 49.56 23.75
C ALA A 8 42.89 49.92 24.71
N PHE A 9 43.74 48.95 25.06
CA PHE A 9 44.92 49.15 25.90
C PHE A 9 45.93 50.11 25.27
N LEU A 10 46.23 49.95 23.97
CA LEU A 10 47.11 50.87 23.24
C LEU A 10 46.57 52.31 23.26
N ARG A 11 45.26 52.50 23.04
CA ARG A 11 44.63 53.83 23.11
C ARG A 11 44.70 54.45 24.50
N ILE A 12 44.46 53.66 25.55
CA ILE A 12 44.59 54.11 26.94
C ILE A 12 46.04 54.51 27.23
N LEU A 13 47.02 53.76 26.72
CA LEU A 13 48.44 54.04 26.90
C LEU A 13 48.86 55.34 26.18
N VAL A 14 48.33 55.59 24.97
CA VAL A 14 48.54 56.85 24.24
C VAL A 14 47.91 58.04 24.99
N ILE A 15 46.71 57.88 25.54
CA ILE A 15 46.05 58.90 26.36
C ILE A 15 46.89 59.22 27.61
N LEU A 16 47.42 58.20 28.29
CA LEU A 16 48.31 58.36 29.45
C LEU A 16 49.63 59.07 29.09
N ALA A 17 50.25 58.70 27.96
CA ALA A 17 51.47 59.33 27.48
C ALA A 17 51.26 60.80 27.12
N LEU A 18 50.15 61.13 26.46
CA LEU A 18 49.77 62.52 26.17
C LEU A 18 49.44 63.31 27.44
N GLY A 19 48.84 62.67 28.44
CA GLY A 19 48.63 63.27 29.77
C GLY A 19 49.94 63.62 30.48
N LEU A 20 50.94 62.73 30.42
CA LEU A 20 52.29 62.98 30.94
C LEU A 20 53.00 64.10 30.16
N LEU A 21 52.86 64.12 28.83
CA LEU A 21 53.39 65.18 27.97
C LEU A 21 52.74 66.53 28.28
N ALA A 22 51.44 66.56 28.54
CA ALA A 22 50.72 67.78 28.95
C ALA A 22 51.26 68.33 30.28
N MET A 23 51.51 67.45 31.28
CA MET A 23 52.13 67.84 32.55
C MET A 23 53.57 68.35 32.38
N TYR A 24 54.34 67.77 31.47
CA TYR A 24 55.69 68.24 31.13
C TYR A 24 55.67 69.62 30.46
N LEU A 25 54.74 69.86 29.52
CA LEU A 25 54.59 71.13 28.82
C LEU A 25 54.18 72.29 29.74
N ILE A 26 53.36 72.02 30.77
CA ILE A 26 53.03 73.01 31.81
C ILE A 26 54.29 73.45 32.57
N LYS A 27 55.20 72.53 32.91
CA LYS A 27 56.45 72.85 33.63
C LYS A 27 57.42 73.72 32.83
N HIS A 28 57.31 73.73 31.50
CA HIS A 28 58.18 74.49 30.59
C HIS A 28 57.51 75.77 30.02
N GLU A 29 56.39 76.22 30.60
CA GLU A 29 55.65 77.44 30.21
C GLU A 29 55.14 77.49 28.74
N LEU A 30 54.98 76.32 28.08
CA LEU A 30 54.49 76.22 26.69
C LEU A 30 52.95 76.12 26.63
N THR A 31 52.25 77.23 26.84
CA THR A 31 50.78 77.29 26.98
C THR A 31 50.00 76.87 25.73
N TYR A 32 50.43 77.27 24.53
CA TYR A 32 49.75 76.90 23.28
C TYR A 32 49.87 75.40 22.97
N SER A 33 51.02 74.80 23.23
CA SER A 33 51.24 73.36 23.05
C SER A 33 50.43 72.53 24.04
N PHE A 34 50.30 72.99 25.28
CA PHE A 34 49.44 72.35 26.28
C PHE A 34 47.97 72.29 25.84
N LEU A 35 47.42 73.40 25.33
CA LEU A 35 46.02 73.46 24.87
C LEU A 35 45.74 72.49 23.72
N LEU A 36 46.69 72.37 22.78
CA LEU A 36 46.59 71.42 21.66
C LEU A 36 46.60 69.97 22.14
N VAL A 37 47.46 69.63 23.11
CA VAL A 37 47.52 68.28 23.68
C VAL A 37 46.24 67.94 24.45
N CYS A 38 45.68 68.88 25.21
CA CYS A 38 44.39 68.67 25.88
C CYS A 38 43.25 68.40 24.89
N LEU A 39 43.19 69.14 23.78
CA LEU A 39 42.17 68.91 22.75
C LEU A 39 42.33 67.52 22.11
N LEU A 40 43.57 67.08 21.87
CA LEU A 40 43.89 65.76 21.34
C LEU A 40 43.48 64.63 22.30
N VAL A 41 43.71 64.82 23.61
CA VAL A 41 43.26 63.88 24.64
C VAL A 41 41.73 63.75 24.65
N VAL A 42 41.00 64.87 24.59
CA VAL A 42 39.53 64.85 24.52
C VAL A 42 39.03 64.14 23.26
N ALA A 43 39.65 64.40 22.10
CA ALA A 43 39.31 63.73 20.86
C ALA A 43 39.52 62.21 20.93
N LEU A 44 40.62 61.77 21.55
CA LEU A 44 40.90 60.34 21.77
C LEU A 44 39.92 59.68 22.74
N PHE A 45 39.45 60.39 23.78
CA PHE A 45 38.38 59.90 24.65
C PHE A 45 37.06 59.71 23.90
N PHE A 46 36.69 60.65 23.04
CA PHE A 46 35.51 60.51 22.17
C PHE A 46 35.64 59.32 21.23
N GLU A 47 36.79 59.16 20.56
CA GLU A 47 37.06 58.02 19.67
C GLU A 47 36.97 56.68 20.41
N LEU A 48 37.53 56.60 21.63
CA LEU A 48 37.46 55.41 22.49
C LEU A 48 36.01 55.07 22.89
N TYR A 49 35.22 56.07 23.26
CA TYR A 49 33.81 55.88 23.61
C TYR A 49 32.99 55.35 22.43
N PHE A 50 33.14 55.94 21.24
CA PHE A 50 32.47 55.45 20.02
C PHE A 50 32.91 54.04 19.65
N PHE A 51 34.21 53.73 19.78
CA PHE A 51 34.74 52.39 19.54
C PHE A 51 34.11 51.33 20.47
N GLN A 52 33.98 51.64 21.77
CA GLN A 52 33.37 50.73 22.73
C GLN A 52 31.87 50.58 22.52
N LYS A 53 31.15 51.69 22.27
CA LYS A 53 29.71 51.68 21.98
C LYS A 53 29.38 50.84 20.73
N ALA A 54 30.17 50.98 19.67
CA ALA A 54 30.00 50.18 18.46
C ALA A 54 30.14 48.68 18.74
N HIS A 55 31.09 48.27 19.59
CA HIS A 55 31.31 46.87 19.95
C HIS A 55 30.12 46.26 20.71
N TYR A 56 29.63 46.93 21.76
CA TYR A 56 28.49 46.44 22.53
C TYR A 56 27.21 46.40 21.70
N SER A 57 26.96 47.42 20.88
CA SER A 57 25.77 47.46 20.02
C SER A 57 25.70 46.32 18.99
N ALA A 58 26.85 45.78 18.57
CA ALA A 58 26.90 44.64 17.67
C ALA A 58 26.54 43.32 18.37
N ILE A 59 26.96 43.15 19.63
CA ILE A 59 26.60 42.00 20.46
C ILE A 59 25.10 42.03 20.76
N ASP A 60 24.59 43.16 21.24
CA ASP A 60 23.17 43.32 21.58
C ASP A 60 22.28 43.03 20.37
N ARG A 61 22.67 43.46 19.17
CA ARG A 61 21.91 43.18 17.95
C ARG A 61 21.80 41.69 17.64
N ILE A 62 22.89 40.94 17.80
CA ILE A 62 22.90 39.49 17.56
C ILE A 62 22.06 38.76 18.62
N VAL A 63 22.17 39.17 19.89
CA VAL A 63 21.40 38.59 20.99
C VAL A 63 19.91 38.88 20.82
N LEU A 64 19.55 40.13 20.51
CA LEU A 64 18.15 40.50 20.24
C LEU A 64 17.59 39.70 19.07
N ALA A 65 18.36 39.52 17.99
CA ALA A 65 17.92 38.71 16.86
C ALA A 65 17.67 37.25 17.24
N MET A 66 18.52 36.65 18.08
CA MET A 66 18.28 35.31 18.62
C MET A 66 17.02 35.26 19.49
N MET A 67 16.78 36.28 20.32
CA MET A 67 15.59 36.32 21.20
C MET A 67 14.28 36.44 20.43
N TYR A 68 14.31 37.02 19.23
CA TYR A 68 13.13 37.21 18.38
C TYR A 68 13.08 36.25 17.19
N ASP A 69 13.91 35.20 17.18
CA ASP A 69 14.04 34.23 16.08
C ASP A 69 14.22 34.88 14.68
N ASP A 70 14.80 36.07 14.64
CA ASP A 70 15.08 36.80 13.40
C ASP A 70 16.45 36.39 12.85
N TYR A 71 16.48 35.28 12.11
CA TYR A 71 17.70 34.74 11.53
C TYR A 71 18.11 35.43 10.20
N SER A 72 17.50 36.57 9.84
CA SER A 72 17.76 37.25 8.56
C SER A 72 19.04 38.11 8.53
N LEU A 73 19.68 38.34 9.68
CA LEU A 73 20.85 39.21 9.77
C LEU A 73 22.06 38.67 9.02
N LYS A 74 22.47 39.38 7.98
CA LYS A 74 23.79 39.20 7.36
C LYS A 74 24.86 39.73 8.31
N THR A 75 25.55 38.82 8.99
CA THR A 75 26.66 39.18 9.89
C THR A 75 27.76 39.89 9.10
N THR A 76 27.87 41.20 9.27
CA THR A 76 28.98 41.97 8.73
C THR A 76 30.26 41.54 9.47
N LYS A 77 31.41 41.47 8.79
CA LYS A 77 32.72 41.12 9.38
C LYS A 77 33.18 42.22 10.36
N VAL A 78 32.51 42.34 11.52
CA VAL A 78 32.92 43.20 12.63
C VAL A 78 34.08 42.51 13.33
N GLN A 79 35.12 43.29 13.68
CA GLN A 79 36.41 42.81 14.17
C GLN A 79 36.30 41.65 15.18
N ALA A 80 36.89 40.51 14.78
CA ALA A 80 36.78 39.22 15.45
C ALA A 80 37.52 39.19 16.80
N ASN A 81 36.76 39.22 17.89
CA ASN A 81 37.18 38.67 19.18
C ASN A 81 36.61 37.26 19.34
N GLU A 82 37.17 36.46 20.25
CA GLU A 82 36.67 35.10 20.55
C GLU A 82 35.19 35.08 20.93
N THR A 83 34.71 36.03 21.75
CA THR A 83 33.30 36.11 22.14
C THR A 83 32.37 36.38 20.95
N MET A 84 32.75 37.29 20.05
CA MET A 84 31.98 37.59 18.85
C MET A 84 31.96 36.40 17.89
N ASN A 85 33.10 35.73 17.72
CA ASN A 85 33.19 34.52 16.91
C ASN A 85 32.33 33.39 17.48
N ASN A 86 32.31 33.21 18.80
CA ASN A 86 31.49 32.20 19.47
C ASN A 86 30.00 32.52 19.33
N LEU A 87 29.59 33.78 19.49
CA LEU A 87 28.22 34.22 19.25
C LEU A 87 27.79 34.03 17.80
N GLN A 88 28.66 34.37 16.85
CA GLN A 88 28.39 34.17 15.43
C GLN A 88 28.27 32.68 15.08
N ARG A 89 29.14 31.83 15.62
CA ARG A 89 29.03 30.36 15.46
C ARG A 89 27.75 29.82 16.07
N LEU A 90 27.36 30.29 17.26
CA LEU A 90 26.11 29.89 17.90
C LEU A 90 24.90 30.32 17.06
N TYR A 91 24.90 31.57 16.57
CA TYR A 91 23.86 32.08 15.68
C TYR A 91 23.72 31.24 14.41
N GLN A 92 24.84 30.95 13.74
CA GLN A 92 24.85 30.08 12.57
C GLN A 92 24.35 28.67 12.89
N LYS A 93 24.71 28.12 14.05
CA LYS A 93 24.23 26.80 14.48
C LYS A 93 22.72 26.80 14.70
N LEU A 94 22.18 27.80 15.40
CA LEU A 94 20.73 27.94 15.64
C LEU A 94 19.96 28.14 14.33
N GLN A 95 20.44 29.04 13.47
CA GLN A 95 19.87 29.25 12.14
C GLN A 95 19.84 27.95 11.32
N THR A 96 20.96 27.22 11.29
CA THR A 96 21.05 25.94 10.58
C THR A 96 20.07 24.92 11.16
N GLN A 97 19.96 24.84 12.48
CA GLN A 97 19.05 23.93 13.16
C GLN A 97 17.58 24.27 12.90
N GLN A 98 17.24 25.56 12.88
CA GLN A 98 15.90 26.04 12.55
C GLN A 98 15.54 25.70 11.10
N GLN A 99 16.42 25.98 10.14
CA GLN A 99 16.24 25.62 8.74
C GLN A 99 16.07 24.10 8.56
N GLN A 100 16.88 23.30 9.27
CA GLN A 100 16.74 21.84 9.23
C GLN A 100 15.41 21.36 9.80
N ASN A 101 14.91 21.99 10.87
CA ASN A 101 13.60 21.67 11.44
C ASN A 101 12.47 22.01 10.45
N GLU A 102 12.51 23.18 9.80
CA GLU A 102 11.53 23.60 8.78
C GLU A 102 11.53 22.67 7.57
N ILE A 103 12.72 22.32 7.04
CA ILE A 103 12.84 21.35 5.94
C ILE A 103 12.27 20.00 6.35
N ARG A 104 12.55 19.53 7.57
CA ARG A 104 12.05 18.26 8.07
C ARG A 104 10.52 18.28 8.21
N GLU A 105 9.95 19.37 8.70
CA GLU A 105 8.49 19.57 8.77
C GLU A 105 7.85 19.50 7.38
N LEU A 106 8.42 20.21 6.39
CA LEU A 106 7.96 20.15 5.01
C LEU A 106 8.02 18.74 4.41
N VAL A 107 9.10 18.00 4.67
CA VAL A 107 9.24 16.60 4.22
C VAL A 107 8.17 15.72 4.87
N TYR A 108 7.93 15.85 6.17
CA TYR A 108 6.89 15.10 6.85
C TYR A 108 5.49 15.41 6.33
N LEU A 109 5.16 16.69 6.12
CA LEU A 109 3.88 17.09 5.53
C LEU A 109 3.70 16.52 4.12
N ASN A 110 4.76 16.54 3.29
CA ASN A 110 4.72 15.95 1.95
C ASN A 110 4.55 14.42 1.99
N ILE A 111 5.18 13.72 2.92
CA ILE A 111 4.97 12.28 3.10
C ILE A 111 3.51 12.03 3.50
N LEU A 112 2.99 12.75 4.50
CA LEU A 112 1.62 12.59 4.97
C LEU A 112 0.57 12.88 3.89
N ASN A 113 0.83 13.84 3.00
CA ASN A 113 -0.07 14.18 1.89
C ASN A 113 -0.02 13.20 0.70
N ASN A 114 1.10 12.51 0.49
CA ASN A 114 1.26 11.55 -0.61
C ASN A 114 0.89 10.11 -0.25
N ILE A 115 0.61 9.82 1.02
CA ILE A 115 0.13 8.49 1.43
C ILE A 115 -1.33 8.33 0.96
N GLU A 116 -1.64 7.17 0.37
CA GLU A 116 -2.98 6.79 -0.11
C GLU A 116 -3.94 6.41 1.04
N THR A 117 -3.83 7.07 2.18
CA THR A 117 -4.62 6.85 3.40
C THR A 117 -5.08 8.19 3.92
N GLY A 118 -6.36 8.32 4.28
CA GLY A 118 -6.89 9.53 4.89
C GLY A 118 -6.38 9.69 6.31
N ILE A 119 -5.71 10.81 6.60
CA ILE A 119 -5.15 11.09 7.93
C ILE A 119 -5.86 12.30 8.51
N LEU A 120 -6.43 12.12 9.70
CA LEU A 120 -7.03 13.17 10.52
C LEU A 120 -6.40 13.12 11.92
N ILE A 121 -5.84 14.23 12.38
CA ILE A 121 -5.27 14.35 13.72
C ILE A 121 -6.08 15.39 14.48
N LEU A 122 -6.58 15.01 15.65
CA LEU A 122 -7.31 15.87 16.56
C LEU A 122 -6.45 16.21 17.77
N GLU A 123 -6.62 17.42 18.29
CA GLU A 123 -5.98 17.92 19.50
C GLU A 123 -7.06 18.29 20.52
N LYS A 124 -6.89 17.90 21.78
CA LYS A 124 -7.87 18.14 22.84
C LYS A 124 -7.66 19.48 23.55
N LYS A 125 -8.38 20.53 23.15
CA LYS A 125 -8.34 21.81 23.87
C LYS A 125 -9.44 21.87 24.94
N GLY A 126 -9.07 21.58 26.18
CA GLY A 126 -9.99 21.57 27.32
C GLY A 126 -10.98 20.41 27.24
N THR A 127 -12.26 20.71 26.98
CA THR A 127 -13.33 19.72 26.85
C THR A 127 -13.72 19.41 25.40
N THR A 128 -13.12 20.10 24.42
CA THR A 128 -13.46 19.97 22.99
C THR A 128 -12.26 19.51 22.16
N TRP A 129 -12.53 18.70 21.14
CA TRP A 129 -11.54 18.33 20.15
C TRP A 129 -11.48 19.38 19.04
N GLU A 130 -10.28 19.74 18.62
CA GLU A 130 -10.02 20.57 17.44
C GLU A 130 -9.18 19.80 16.44
N ILE A 131 -9.24 20.19 15.16
CA ILE A 131 -8.49 19.51 14.11
C ILE A 131 -7.09 20.11 14.04
N PHE A 132 -6.09 19.29 14.37
CA PHE A 132 -4.69 19.66 14.26
C PHE A 132 -4.18 19.51 12.83
N PHE A 133 -4.56 18.43 12.14
CA PHE A 133 -4.09 18.14 10.78
C PHE A 133 -5.10 17.30 9.97
N ILE A 134 -5.19 17.61 8.67
CA ILE A 134 -5.90 16.83 7.63
C ILE A 134 -4.97 16.74 6.42
N ASN A 135 -4.73 15.53 5.91
CA ASN A 135 -3.96 15.36 4.70
C ASN A 135 -4.78 15.59 3.41
N ASP A 136 -4.08 15.86 2.31
CA ASP A 136 -4.73 16.12 1.01
C ASP A 136 -5.58 14.94 0.54
N TYR A 137 -5.17 13.71 0.84
CA TYR A 137 -5.94 12.50 0.51
C TYR A 137 -7.30 12.48 1.20
N PHE A 138 -7.38 12.77 2.51
CA PHE A 138 -8.65 12.83 3.25
C PHE A 138 -9.56 13.91 2.67
N SER A 139 -9.01 15.09 2.37
CA SER A 139 -9.76 16.18 1.73
C SER A 139 -10.30 15.78 0.35
N GLY A 140 -9.47 15.17 -0.51
CA GLY A 140 -9.90 14.74 -1.84
C GLY A 140 -10.84 13.53 -1.81
N LEU A 141 -10.76 12.68 -0.78
CA LEU A 141 -11.62 11.51 -0.65
C LEU A 141 -13.07 11.88 -0.28
N PHE A 142 -13.26 12.96 0.48
CA PHE A 142 -14.59 13.44 0.90
C PHE A 142 -14.99 14.78 0.28
N ASP A 143 -14.21 15.30 -0.67
CA ASP A 143 -14.31 16.65 -1.25
C ASP A 143 -14.49 17.77 -0.21
N ILE A 144 -13.80 17.66 0.93
CA ILE A 144 -13.87 18.66 2.00
C ILE A 144 -12.66 19.60 1.99
N PRO A 145 -12.86 20.90 2.24
CA PRO A 145 -11.76 21.82 2.42
C PRO A 145 -10.99 21.51 3.72
N LYS A 146 -9.73 21.95 3.81
CA LYS A 146 -8.94 21.84 5.04
C LYS A 146 -9.53 22.74 6.12
N ILE A 147 -10.28 22.14 7.03
CA ILE A 147 -10.98 22.85 8.12
C ILE A 147 -10.26 22.60 9.45
N LYS A 148 -10.27 23.61 10.33
CA LYS A 148 -9.64 23.54 11.67
C LYS A 148 -10.63 23.20 12.80
N SER A 149 -11.93 23.40 12.57
CA SER A 149 -12.97 23.22 13.59
C SER A 149 -13.67 21.86 13.45
N TRP A 150 -13.76 21.13 14.57
CA TRP A 150 -14.48 19.85 14.67
C TRP A 150 -15.96 19.97 14.30
N THR A 151 -16.63 21.04 14.75
CA THR A 151 -18.06 21.28 14.49
C THR A 151 -18.38 21.40 13.00
N ASN A 152 -17.44 21.92 12.21
CA ASN A 152 -17.61 22.00 10.76
C ASN A 152 -17.42 20.63 10.08
N LEU A 153 -16.53 19.78 10.61
CA LEU A 153 -16.36 18.40 10.14
C LEU A 153 -17.59 17.55 10.48
N GLU A 154 -18.17 17.72 11.66
CA GLU A 154 -19.41 17.06 12.09
C GLU A 154 -20.59 17.35 11.13
N ARG A 155 -20.67 18.59 10.62
CA ARG A 155 -21.69 18.96 9.63
C ARG A 155 -21.47 18.33 8.26
N LEU A 156 -20.23 18.09 7.86
CA LEU A 156 -19.88 17.55 6.54
C LEU A 156 -19.85 16.02 6.53
N LEU A 157 -19.40 15.38 7.62
CA LEU A 157 -19.24 13.93 7.75
C LEU A 157 -19.83 13.40 9.07
N PRO A 158 -21.16 13.51 9.28
CA PRO A 158 -21.80 13.11 10.53
C PRO A 158 -21.64 11.62 10.86
N SER A 159 -21.58 10.76 9.83
CA SER A 159 -21.41 9.30 10.00
C SER A 159 -20.06 8.95 10.65
N LEU A 160 -18.98 9.63 10.25
CA LEU A 160 -17.64 9.40 10.79
C LEU A 160 -17.53 10.00 12.19
N THR A 161 -17.96 11.25 12.40
CA THR A 161 -17.85 11.91 13.71
C THR A 161 -18.68 11.22 14.77
N HIS A 162 -19.91 10.78 14.45
CA HIS A 162 -20.73 10.02 15.39
C HIS A 162 -20.06 8.70 15.79
N HIS A 163 -19.42 8.00 14.85
CA HIS A 163 -18.71 6.77 15.17
C HIS A 163 -17.49 7.02 16.07
N LEU A 164 -16.74 8.10 15.84
CA LEU A 164 -15.61 8.50 16.69
C LEU A 164 -16.06 8.89 18.12
N GLU A 165 -17.23 9.52 18.25
CA GLU A 165 -17.86 9.83 19.54
C GLU A 165 -18.32 8.57 20.28
N VAL A 166 -18.93 7.61 19.59
CA VAL A 166 -19.34 6.31 20.16
C VAL A 166 -18.13 5.53 20.68
N LEU A 167 -17.01 5.58 19.96
CA LEU A 167 -15.74 4.99 20.39
C LEU A 167 -15.11 5.72 21.59
N ASN A 168 -15.66 6.85 22.03
CA ASN A 168 -15.10 7.71 23.07
C ASN A 168 -13.62 8.05 22.83
N PHE A 169 -13.21 8.21 21.58
CA PHE A 169 -11.82 8.48 21.20
C PHE A 169 -10.81 7.46 21.78
N LYS A 170 -11.20 6.18 21.85
CA LYS A 170 -10.31 5.08 22.22
C LYS A 170 -9.63 4.47 21.00
N GLU A 171 -8.57 3.73 21.25
CA GLU A 171 -7.86 2.96 20.23
C GLU A 171 -8.76 1.81 19.73
N SER A 172 -8.96 1.74 18.41
CA SER A 172 -9.72 0.69 17.76
C SER A 172 -9.22 0.49 16.33
N LYS A 173 -9.49 -0.71 15.80
CA LYS A 173 -9.28 -1.07 14.40
C LYS A 173 -10.53 -1.79 13.92
N GLU A 174 -11.38 -1.08 13.20
CA GLU A 174 -12.69 -1.55 12.78
C GLU A 174 -12.98 -1.15 11.33
N SER A 175 -13.84 -1.92 10.66
CA SER A 175 -14.36 -1.57 9.35
C SER A 175 -15.62 -0.73 9.52
N ILE A 176 -15.68 0.43 8.86
CA ILE A 176 -16.82 1.34 8.92
C ILE A 176 -17.35 1.64 7.52
N ASP A 177 -18.67 1.73 7.39
CA ASP A 177 -19.31 2.13 6.15
C ASP A 177 -19.62 3.63 6.20
N ILE A 178 -18.96 4.41 5.34
CA ILE A 178 -19.19 5.84 5.23
C ILE A 178 -19.93 6.10 3.93
N LYS A 179 -21.01 6.88 4.02
CA LYS A 179 -21.75 7.36 2.86
C LYS A 179 -21.10 8.66 2.36
N ILE A 180 -20.72 8.71 1.08
CA ILE A 180 -20.16 9.88 0.42
C ILE A 180 -21.25 10.43 -0.54
N GLU A 181 -21.51 11.74 -0.48
CA GLU A 181 -22.39 12.53 -1.37
C GLU A 181 -23.45 11.77 -2.21
N GLU A 182 -24.58 11.40 -1.62
CA GLU A 182 -25.72 10.71 -2.27
C GLU A 182 -25.43 9.36 -2.97
N GLU A 183 -24.17 8.95 -3.12
CA GLU A 183 -23.73 7.67 -3.68
C GLU A 183 -23.80 6.50 -2.68
N GLU A 184 -23.43 5.30 -3.16
CA GLU A 184 -23.38 4.05 -2.41
C GLU A 184 -22.42 4.14 -1.20
N LYS A 185 -22.73 3.36 -0.15
CA LYS A 185 -21.86 3.27 1.04
C LYS A 185 -20.52 2.66 0.65
N GLN A 186 -19.43 3.33 1.01
CA GLN A 186 -18.08 2.78 0.85
C GLN A 186 -17.56 2.29 2.20
N THR A 187 -16.97 1.10 2.22
CA THR A 187 -16.36 0.52 3.41
C THR A 187 -14.89 0.95 3.54
N PHE A 188 -14.55 1.51 4.70
CA PHE A 188 -13.21 1.95 5.07
C PHE A 188 -12.69 1.17 6.28
N ILE A 189 -11.37 0.94 6.33
CA ILE A 189 -10.72 0.51 7.57
C ILE A 189 -10.38 1.77 8.36
N LEU A 190 -11.04 1.92 9.50
CA LEU A 190 -10.73 2.93 10.49
C LEU A 190 -9.70 2.38 11.47
N GLN A 191 -8.57 3.07 11.62
CA GLN A 191 -7.62 2.84 12.71
C GLN A 191 -7.50 4.10 13.53
N THR A 192 -7.72 3.98 14.84
CA THR A 192 -7.60 5.08 15.78
C THR A 192 -6.51 4.81 16.79
N SER A 193 -5.74 5.84 17.13
CA SER A 193 -4.72 5.77 18.18
C SER A 193 -4.72 7.05 18.98
N ASN A 194 -4.34 6.97 20.25
CA ASN A 194 -4.27 8.12 21.14
C ASN A 194 -2.83 8.31 21.62
N THR A 195 -2.34 9.55 21.61
CA THR A 195 -0.99 9.87 22.04
C THR A 195 -0.97 11.15 22.87
N ILE A 196 -0.11 11.17 23.89
CA ILE A 196 0.03 12.32 24.79
C ILE A 196 1.44 12.87 24.62
N SER A 197 1.55 14.16 24.29
CA SER A 197 2.83 14.86 24.17
C SER A 197 2.74 16.21 24.86
N GLN A 198 3.73 16.57 25.67
CA GLN A 198 3.78 17.83 26.41
C GLN A 198 2.49 18.18 27.18
N ASN A 199 1.84 17.16 27.78
CA ASN A 199 0.58 17.29 28.52
C ASN A 199 -0.66 17.65 27.66
N GLN A 200 -0.54 17.46 26.34
CA GLN A 200 -1.59 17.65 25.35
C GLN A 200 -1.96 16.29 24.73
N GLU A 201 -3.26 16.01 24.62
CA GLU A 201 -3.79 14.75 24.08
C GLU A 201 -4.10 14.90 22.59
N TYR A 202 -3.59 13.97 21.78
CA TYR A 202 -3.76 13.90 20.34
C TYR A 202 -4.40 12.59 19.94
N PHE A 203 -5.47 12.67 19.16
CA PHE A 203 -6.17 11.51 18.64
C PHE A 203 -5.98 11.41 17.14
N ILE A 204 -5.36 10.34 16.69
CA ILE A 204 -5.01 10.11 15.29
C ILE A 204 -6.01 9.12 14.70
N VAL A 205 -6.59 9.50 13.57
CA VAL A 205 -7.54 8.74 12.79
C VAL A 205 -6.93 8.47 11.42
N LEU A 206 -6.82 7.20 11.07
CA LEU A 206 -6.40 6.72 9.76
C LEU A 206 -7.59 6.04 9.09
N LEU A 207 -7.86 6.41 7.85
CA LEU A 207 -8.91 5.84 7.01
C LEU A 207 -8.30 5.28 5.74
N ASP A 208 -8.35 3.97 5.61
CA ASP A 208 -7.88 3.27 4.41
C ASP A 208 -9.07 2.78 3.59
N SER A 209 -9.06 3.05 2.28
CA SER A 209 -10.12 2.63 1.36
C SER A 209 -9.77 1.26 0.79
N ILE A 210 -10.54 0.24 1.18
CA ILE A 210 -10.37 -1.13 0.65
C ILE A 210 -10.73 -1.17 -0.86
N GLN A 211 -11.67 -0.34 -1.29
CA GLN A 211 -12.37 -0.48 -2.56
C GLN A 211 -11.47 -0.25 -3.79
N LYS A 212 -10.61 0.76 -3.79
CA LYS A 212 -9.82 1.14 -4.99
C LYS A 212 -8.80 0.09 -5.46
N VAL A 213 -8.21 -0.68 -4.53
CA VAL A 213 -7.23 -1.72 -4.86
C VAL A 213 -7.93 -2.99 -5.36
N LEU A 214 -9.09 -3.32 -4.79
CA LEU A 214 -9.95 -4.41 -5.24
C LEU A 214 -10.54 -4.11 -6.62
N ASP A 215 -11.12 -2.94 -6.83
CA ASP A 215 -11.72 -2.54 -8.11
C ASP A 215 -10.72 -2.58 -9.26
N LYS A 216 -9.47 -2.16 -9.03
CA LYS A 216 -8.43 -2.22 -10.07
C LYS A 216 -8.08 -3.65 -10.45
N LYS A 217 -7.89 -4.53 -9.46
CA LYS A 217 -7.55 -5.94 -9.69
C LYS A 217 -8.72 -6.72 -10.29
N GLU A 218 -9.94 -6.44 -9.85
CA GLU A 218 -11.18 -6.99 -10.42
C GLU A 218 -11.37 -6.50 -11.85
N LYS A 219 -11.16 -5.21 -12.12
CA LYS A 219 -11.24 -4.63 -13.47
C LYS A 219 -10.19 -5.22 -14.40
N ASP A 220 -8.93 -5.33 -13.98
CA ASP A 220 -7.87 -5.94 -14.78
C ASP A 220 -8.19 -7.41 -15.09
N THR A 221 -8.73 -8.13 -14.10
CA THR A 221 -9.18 -9.52 -14.28
C THR A 221 -10.35 -9.59 -15.25
N TRP A 222 -11.32 -8.69 -15.13
CA TRP A 222 -12.50 -8.59 -16.01
C TRP A 222 -12.12 -8.25 -17.45
N GLU A 223 -11.24 -7.29 -17.66
CA GLU A 223 -10.71 -6.94 -18.98
C GLU A 223 -9.99 -8.13 -19.62
N ASN A 224 -9.20 -8.87 -18.82
CA ASN A 224 -8.52 -10.07 -19.31
C ASN A 224 -9.52 -11.20 -19.66
N LEU A 225 -10.55 -11.40 -18.84
CA LEU A 225 -11.63 -12.36 -19.13
C LEU A 225 -12.38 -12.00 -20.41
N MET A 226 -12.71 -10.71 -20.60
CA MET A 226 -13.40 -10.24 -21.81
C MET A 226 -12.57 -10.44 -23.08
N LYS A 227 -11.25 -10.31 -22.99
CA LYS A 227 -10.34 -10.63 -24.11
C LYS A 227 -10.39 -12.12 -24.46
N ILE A 228 -10.34 -12.99 -23.45
CA ILE A 228 -10.40 -14.45 -23.67
C ILE A 228 -11.74 -14.85 -24.28
N ILE A 229 -12.86 -14.34 -23.74
CA ILE A 229 -14.20 -14.63 -24.26
C ILE A 229 -14.33 -14.17 -25.72
N SER A 230 -13.91 -12.93 -26.01
CA SER A 230 -13.93 -12.41 -27.38
C SER A 230 -13.09 -13.28 -28.33
N HIS A 231 -11.91 -13.73 -27.89
CA HIS A 231 -11.03 -14.57 -28.68
C HIS A 231 -11.65 -15.96 -28.95
N GLU A 232 -12.21 -16.62 -27.94
CA GLU A 232 -12.82 -17.95 -28.09
C GLU A 232 -14.11 -17.93 -28.94
N ILE A 233 -14.94 -16.89 -28.79
CA ILE A 233 -16.11 -16.70 -29.64
C ILE A 233 -15.68 -16.49 -31.10
N MET A 234 -14.73 -15.58 -31.34
CA MET A 234 -14.28 -15.29 -32.71
C MET A 234 -13.56 -16.47 -33.37
N ASN A 235 -12.77 -17.23 -32.60
CA ASN A 235 -12.08 -18.43 -33.09
C ASN A 235 -13.03 -19.56 -33.48
N SER A 236 -14.20 -19.62 -32.84
CA SER A 236 -15.22 -20.61 -33.16
C SER A 236 -16.12 -20.12 -34.30
N LEU A 237 -16.55 -18.86 -34.26
CA LEU A 237 -17.53 -18.31 -35.19
C LEU A 237 -16.96 -18.02 -36.58
N THR A 238 -15.70 -17.58 -36.68
CA THR A 238 -15.08 -17.22 -37.97
C THR A 238 -14.95 -18.43 -38.91
N PRO A 239 -14.42 -19.59 -38.47
CA PRO A 239 -14.37 -20.78 -39.30
C PRO A 239 -15.77 -21.32 -39.62
N ILE A 240 -16.71 -21.28 -38.66
CA ILE A 240 -18.09 -21.72 -38.89
C ILE A 240 -18.71 -20.91 -40.04
N HIS A 241 -18.59 -19.58 -39.99
CA HIS A 241 -19.11 -18.70 -41.04
C HIS A 241 -18.44 -18.98 -42.39
N SER A 242 -17.11 -19.07 -42.43
CA SER A 242 -16.37 -19.30 -43.67
C SER A 242 -16.70 -20.65 -44.31
N LEU A 243 -16.76 -21.72 -43.52
CA LEU A 243 -17.06 -23.07 -44.02
C LEU A 243 -18.52 -23.20 -44.43
N ALA A 244 -19.45 -22.57 -43.70
CA ALA A 244 -20.86 -22.56 -44.07
C ALA A 244 -21.08 -21.78 -45.38
N HIS A 245 -20.44 -20.62 -45.53
CA HIS A 245 -20.51 -19.83 -46.76
C HIS A 245 -19.89 -20.58 -47.95
N ASN A 246 -18.74 -21.23 -47.77
CA ASN A 246 -18.10 -22.03 -48.82
C ASN A 246 -18.98 -23.22 -49.23
N THR A 247 -19.55 -23.94 -48.25
CA THR A 247 -20.50 -25.04 -48.49
C THR A 247 -21.73 -24.55 -49.26
N GLN A 248 -22.27 -23.39 -48.89
CA GLN A 248 -23.40 -22.78 -49.59
C GLN A 248 -23.04 -22.41 -51.04
N GLN A 249 -21.86 -21.83 -51.26
CA GLN A 249 -21.40 -21.45 -52.59
C GLN A 249 -21.24 -22.68 -53.50
N ILE A 250 -20.61 -23.76 -53.02
CA ILE A 250 -20.49 -25.02 -53.78
C ILE A 250 -21.87 -25.57 -54.15
N LEU A 251 -22.85 -25.50 -53.24
CA LEU A 251 -24.23 -25.95 -53.48
C LEU A 251 -25.02 -25.06 -54.46
N GLU A 252 -24.65 -23.78 -54.61
CA GLU A 252 -25.34 -22.81 -55.48
C GLU A 252 -24.71 -22.71 -56.89
N GLU A 253 -23.41 -22.91 -57.03
CA GLU A 253 -22.66 -22.72 -58.29
C GLU A 253 -22.52 -23.99 -59.13
N GLU A 254 -22.56 -25.18 -58.53
CA GLU A 254 -22.36 -26.47 -59.20
C GLU A 254 -23.71 -27.12 -59.60
N GLU A 255 -24.03 -27.22 -60.91
CA GLU A 255 -25.21 -27.97 -61.38
C GLU A 255 -25.07 -29.48 -61.10
N HIS A 256 -23.84 -30.01 -61.05
CA HIS A 256 -23.51 -31.42 -60.77
C HIS A 256 -22.31 -31.52 -59.83
N LEU A 257 -22.55 -31.81 -58.55
CA LEU A 257 -21.51 -32.00 -57.53
C LEU A 257 -20.61 -33.20 -57.85
N SER A 258 -19.29 -33.01 -57.84
CA SER A 258 -18.32 -34.10 -57.93
C SER A 258 -18.21 -34.88 -56.61
N GLU A 259 -17.58 -36.07 -56.64
CA GLU A 259 -17.29 -36.81 -55.40
C GLU A 259 -16.34 -36.03 -54.46
N GLU A 260 -15.44 -35.20 -55.01
CA GLU A 260 -14.54 -34.34 -54.24
C GLU A 260 -15.31 -33.21 -53.52
N ASP A 261 -16.25 -32.54 -54.21
CA ASP A 261 -17.08 -31.49 -53.61
C ASP A 261 -17.93 -32.02 -52.46
N ILE A 262 -18.47 -33.22 -52.61
CA ILE A 262 -19.24 -33.89 -51.56
C ILE A 262 -18.36 -34.18 -50.33
N ASP A 263 -17.10 -34.56 -50.53
CA ASP A 263 -16.17 -34.85 -49.43
C ASP A 263 -15.74 -33.57 -48.71
N ASP A 264 -15.48 -32.48 -49.45
CA ASP A 264 -15.17 -31.16 -48.91
C ASP A 264 -16.35 -30.56 -48.12
N ILE A 265 -17.58 -30.73 -48.60
CA ILE A 265 -18.80 -30.35 -47.86
C ILE A 265 -18.91 -31.16 -46.57
N LYS A 266 -18.69 -32.48 -46.60
CA LYS A 266 -18.74 -33.32 -45.39
C LYS A 266 -17.68 -32.91 -44.38
N LEU A 267 -16.45 -32.64 -44.82
CA LEU A 267 -15.37 -32.17 -43.97
C LEU A 267 -15.70 -30.81 -43.34
N SER A 268 -16.24 -29.90 -44.14
CA SER A 268 -16.68 -28.57 -43.71
C SER A 268 -17.79 -28.66 -42.66
N ILE A 269 -18.83 -29.46 -42.91
CA ILE A 269 -19.93 -29.70 -41.96
C ILE A 269 -19.41 -30.33 -40.67
N ASN A 270 -18.55 -31.36 -40.75
CA ASN A 270 -17.98 -31.99 -39.56
C ASN A 270 -17.14 -30.99 -38.74
N THR A 271 -16.37 -30.13 -39.41
CA THR A 271 -15.61 -29.08 -38.75
C THR A 271 -16.53 -28.05 -38.09
N ILE A 272 -17.62 -27.64 -38.74
CA ILE A 272 -18.64 -26.75 -38.16
C ILE A 272 -19.25 -27.37 -36.89
N VAL A 273 -19.63 -28.65 -36.94
CA VAL A 273 -20.21 -29.36 -35.78
C VAL A 273 -19.21 -29.36 -34.62
N ASN A 274 -17.97 -29.77 -34.85
CA ASN A 274 -16.94 -29.80 -33.81
C ASN A 274 -16.69 -28.41 -33.21
N ARG A 275 -16.64 -27.34 -34.03
CA ARG A 275 -16.47 -25.96 -33.54
C ARG A 275 -17.67 -25.48 -32.73
N THR A 276 -18.87 -25.87 -33.12
CA THR A 276 -20.11 -25.55 -32.40
C THR A 276 -20.14 -26.25 -31.04
N ASP A 277 -19.77 -27.53 -30.99
CA ASP A 277 -19.69 -28.30 -29.74
C ASP A 277 -18.64 -27.72 -28.78
N HIS A 278 -17.47 -27.34 -29.29
CA HIS A 278 -16.45 -26.65 -28.50
C HIS A 278 -16.95 -25.30 -27.94
N LEU A 279 -17.64 -24.49 -28.74
CA LEU A 279 -18.21 -23.23 -28.29
C LEU A 279 -19.29 -23.45 -27.22
N GLN A 280 -20.14 -24.46 -27.39
CA GLN A 280 -21.16 -24.83 -26.40
C GLN A 280 -20.51 -25.23 -25.07
N GLN A 281 -19.47 -26.08 -25.11
CA GLN A 281 -18.70 -26.44 -23.92
C GLN A 281 -18.05 -25.23 -23.25
N PHE A 282 -17.50 -24.29 -24.03
CA PHE A 282 -16.94 -23.05 -23.51
C PHE A 282 -17.99 -22.20 -22.78
N ILE A 283 -19.18 -22.02 -23.37
CA ILE A 283 -20.28 -21.27 -22.76
C ILE A 283 -20.76 -21.96 -21.47
N ASP A 284 -20.92 -23.28 -21.48
CA ASP A 284 -21.35 -24.03 -20.29
C ASP A 284 -20.31 -23.94 -19.16
N ASN A 285 -19.02 -23.98 -19.50
CA ASN A 285 -17.92 -23.80 -18.56
C ASN A 285 -17.88 -22.38 -17.98
N TYR A 286 -18.16 -21.37 -18.81
CA TYR A 286 -18.31 -19.99 -18.36
C TYR A 286 -19.49 -19.83 -17.38
N ARG A 287 -20.66 -20.39 -17.72
CA ARG A 287 -21.85 -20.33 -16.85
C ARG A 287 -21.61 -20.98 -15.49
N LYS A 288 -20.89 -22.11 -15.45
CA LYS A 288 -20.51 -22.77 -14.19
C LYS A 288 -19.65 -21.88 -13.29
N LEU A 289 -18.86 -20.99 -13.88
CA LEU A 289 -18.00 -20.06 -13.13
C LEU A 289 -18.75 -18.82 -12.64
N THR A 290 -19.63 -18.25 -13.48
CA THR A 290 -20.28 -16.95 -13.21
C THR A 290 -21.67 -17.05 -12.59
N MET A 291 -22.34 -18.20 -12.73
CA MET A 291 -23.68 -18.45 -12.19
C MET A 291 -23.66 -19.48 -11.05
N LEU A 292 -22.66 -19.43 -10.18
CA LEU A 292 -22.67 -20.21 -8.94
C LEU A 292 -23.85 -19.76 -8.07
N ALA A 293 -24.76 -20.69 -7.80
CA ALA A 293 -25.81 -20.45 -6.82
C ALA A 293 -25.20 -20.29 -5.42
N SER A 294 -25.80 -19.42 -4.60
CA SER A 294 -25.41 -19.28 -3.20
C SER A 294 -25.41 -20.65 -2.49
N PRO A 295 -24.37 -20.99 -1.73
CA PRO A 295 -24.22 -22.33 -1.15
C PRO A 295 -25.34 -22.63 -0.16
N LYS A 296 -25.94 -23.81 -0.27
CA LYS A 296 -26.91 -24.30 0.70
C LYS A 296 -26.16 -25.03 1.81
N LYS A 297 -25.55 -24.24 2.71
CA LYS A 297 -24.71 -24.74 3.80
C LYS A 297 -25.55 -25.60 4.77
N GLN A 298 -25.01 -26.77 5.11
CA GLN A 298 -25.55 -27.69 6.09
C GLN A 298 -24.43 -28.19 6.99
N VAL A 299 -24.76 -28.59 8.21
CA VAL A 299 -23.79 -29.21 9.11
C VAL A 299 -23.42 -30.59 8.54
N VAL A 300 -22.18 -30.73 8.09
CA VAL A 300 -21.64 -31.92 7.43
C VAL A 300 -20.26 -32.27 7.99
N ALA A 301 -19.90 -33.55 7.90
CA ALA A 301 -18.56 -34.01 8.23
C ALA A 301 -17.64 -33.92 6.99
N PRO A 302 -16.53 -33.16 7.03
CA PRO A 302 -15.59 -33.06 5.91
C PRO A 302 -15.06 -34.43 5.44
N GLU A 303 -14.78 -35.31 6.39
CA GLU A 303 -14.35 -36.70 6.16
C GLU A 303 -15.28 -37.41 5.17
N ARG A 304 -16.61 -37.28 5.35
CA ARG A 304 -17.58 -38.02 4.53
C ARG A 304 -17.55 -37.54 3.08
N ILE A 305 -17.40 -36.24 2.86
CA ILE A 305 -17.34 -35.66 1.51
C ILE A 305 -16.04 -36.07 0.82
N LEU A 306 -14.92 -36.05 1.55
CA LEU A 306 -13.63 -36.52 1.04
C LEU A 306 -13.66 -38.01 0.67
N GLN A 307 -14.23 -38.86 1.52
CA GLN A 307 -14.42 -40.29 1.23
C GLN A 307 -15.25 -40.50 -0.06
N LEU A 308 -16.40 -39.83 -0.18
CA LEU A 308 -17.25 -39.90 -1.38
C LEU A 308 -16.51 -39.46 -2.64
N SER A 309 -15.68 -38.40 -2.54
CA SER A 309 -14.88 -37.90 -3.66
C SER A 309 -13.83 -38.92 -4.11
N VAL A 310 -13.18 -39.59 -3.15
CA VAL A 310 -12.20 -40.66 -3.43
C VAL A 310 -12.87 -41.90 -4.01
N GLU A 311 -14.02 -42.31 -3.47
CA GLU A 311 -14.81 -43.44 -3.97
C GLU A 311 -15.27 -43.21 -5.42
N THR A 312 -15.73 -42.00 -5.73
CA THR A 312 -16.18 -41.60 -7.07
C THR A 312 -15.06 -41.71 -8.10
N LEU A 313 -13.83 -41.35 -7.73
CA LEU A 313 -12.66 -41.38 -8.62
C LEU A 313 -11.87 -42.70 -8.55
N MET A 314 -12.29 -43.66 -7.72
CA MET A 314 -11.61 -44.96 -7.57
C MET A 314 -11.38 -45.71 -8.90
N PRO A 315 -12.33 -45.74 -9.86
CA PRO A 315 -12.10 -46.36 -11.16
C PRO A 315 -10.93 -45.71 -11.92
N LEU A 316 -10.82 -44.38 -11.87
CA LEU A 316 -9.75 -43.63 -12.55
C LEU A 316 -8.40 -43.82 -11.86
N PHE A 317 -8.36 -43.88 -10.52
CA PHE A 317 -7.12 -44.21 -9.81
C PHE A 317 -6.60 -45.60 -10.18
N LYS A 318 -7.48 -46.60 -10.26
CA LYS A 318 -7.13 -47.96 -10.66
C LYS A 318 -6.65 -48.03 -12.12
N GLN A 319 -7.36 -47.38 -13.04
CA GLN A 319 -6.98 -47.33 -14.45
C GLN A 319 -5.60 -46.71 -14.65
N ASN A 320 -5.28 -45.66 -13.90
CA ASN A 320 -4.02 -44.93 -14.01
C ASN A 320 -2.90 -45.48 -13.10
N LYS A 321 -3.15 -46.57 -12.36
CA LYS A 321 -2.21 -47.20 -11.40
C LYS A 321 -1.67 -46.21 -10.36
N ILE A 322 -2.56 -45.38 -9.81
CA ILE A 322 -2.23 -44.38 -8.79
C ILE A 322 -2.49 -44.96 -7.40
N THR A 323 -1.52 -44.85 -6.51
CA THR A 323 -1.66 -45.19 -5.10
C THR A 323 -2.20 -43.98 -4.36
N VAL A 324 -3.33 -44.14 -3.66
CA VAL A 324 -3.96 -43.05 -2.89
C VAL A 324 -3.83 -43.35 -1.40
N HIS A 325 -3.26 -42.42 -0.65
CA HIS A 325 -3.20 -42.47 0.80
C HIS A 325 -4.15 -41.41 1.39
N THR A 326 -4.95 -41.81 2.38
CA THR A 326 -5.91 -40.94 3.03
C THR A 326 -5.70 -40.95 4.54
N ASP A 327 -5.55 -39.78 5.14
CA ASP A 327 -5.61 -39.59 6.59
C ASP A 327 -6.76 -38.65 6.92
N PHE A 328 -7.87 -39.23 7.39
CA PHE A 328 -9.06 -38.51 7.83
C PHE A 328 -9.30 -38.67 9.33
N SER A 329 -8.23 -38.64 10.13
CA SER A 329 -8.29 -38.85 11.57
C SER A 329 -9.04 -37.76 12.35
N LEU A 330 -9.26 -36.58 11.76
CA LEU A 330 -10.00 -35.49 12.39
C LEU A 330 -11.52 -35.67 12.27
N GLN A 331 -12.17 -35.95 13.40
CA GLN A 331 -13.63 -35.94 13.51
C GLN A 331 -14.13 -34.54 13.86
N THR A 332 -14.69 -33.83 12.88
CA THR A 332 -15.24 -32.48 13.05
C THR A 332 -16.45 -32.26 12.13
N THR A 333 -17.21 -31.22 12.41
CA THR A 333 -18.36 -30.80 11.62
C THR A 333 -18.22 -29.36 11.15
N VAL A 334 -18.66 -29.08 9.94
CA VAL A 334 -18.58 -27.76 9.29
C VAL A 334 -19.88 -27.42 8.59
N GLU A 335 -20.14 -26.13 8.38
CA GLU A 335 -21.28 -25.66 7.60
C GLU A 335 -20.90 -25.51 6.12
N TRP A 336 -21.04 -26.60 5.35
CA TRP A 336 -20.73 -26.61 3.92
C TRP A 336 -21.92 -27.02 3.06
N ASP A 337 -21.94 -26.55 1.81
CA ASP A 337 -22.71 -27.19 0.75
C ASP A 337 -21.92 -28.42 0.27
N ALA A 338 -22.41 -29.60 0.64
CA ALA A 338 -21.72 -30.86 0.37
C ALA A 338 -21.44 -31.08 -1.12
N LYS A 339 -22.35 -30.67 -2.02
CA LYS A 339 -22.20 -30.87 -3.47
C LYS A 339 -21.14 -29.95 -4.06
N GLN A 340 -21.12 -28.69 -3.62
CA GLN A 340 -20.10 -27.74 -4.07
C GLN A 340 -18.71 -28.15 -3.57
N MET A 341 -18.60 -28.60 -2.32
CA MET A 341 -17.33 -29.05 -1.77
C MET A 341 -16.86 -30.38 -2.39
N GLU A 342 -17.76 -31.32 -2.68
CA GLU A 342 -17.45 -32.52 -3.47
C GLU A 342 -16.88 -32.15 -4.84
N GLN A 343 -17.46 -31.15 -5.52
CA GLN A 343 -16.95 -30.65 -6.79
C GLN A 343 -15.53 -30.08 -6.67
N VAL A 344 -15.22 -29.35 -5.59
CA VAL A 344 -13.85 -28.87 -5.29
C VAL A 344 -12.89 -30.05 -5.20
N PHE A 345 -13.22 -31.06 -4.40
CA PHE A 345 -12.34 -32.22 -4.21
C PHE A 345 -12.17 -33.03 -5.48
N ILE A 346 -13.24 -33.27 -6.25
CA ILE A 346 -13.16 -33.93 -7.55
C ILE A 346 -12.23 -33.17 -8.49
N ASN A 347 -12.32 -31.84 -8.54
CA ASN A 347 -11.44 -31.01 -9.38
C ASN A 347 -9.96 -31.12 -8.96
N LEU A 348 -9.67 -31.05 -7.66
CA LEU A 348 -8.30 -31.16 -7.14
C LEU A 348 -7.72 -32.55 -7.38
N LEU A 349 -8.49 -33.61 -7.13
CA LEU A 349 -8.07 -34.99 -7.35
C LEU A 349 -7.88 -35.31 -8.83
N THR A 350 -8.77 -34.83 -9.69
CA THR A 350 -8.61 -34.97 -11.15
C THR A 350 -7.32 -34.25 -11.61
N ASN A 351 -7.03 -33.08 -11.05
CA ASN A 351 -5.78 -32.37 -11.34
C ASN A 351 -4.54 -33.16 -10.90
N ALA A 352 -4.58 -33.80 -9.74
CA ALA A 352 -3.52 -34.67 -9.25
C ALA A 352 -3.32 -35.93 -10.12
N ILE A 353 -4.41 -36.55 -10.60
CA ILE A 353 -4.35 -37.68 -11.55
C ILE A 353 -3.59 -37.27 -12.82
N HIS A 354 -3.92 -36.11 -13.39
CA HIS A 354 -3.24 -35.63 -14.60
C HIS A 354 -1.78 -35.25 -14.34
N ALA A 355 -1.47 -34.64 -13.20
CA ALA A 355 -0.10 -34.24 -12.85
C ALA A 355 0.84 -35.44 -12.67
N THR A 356 0.32 -36.56 -12.18
CA THR A 356 1.08 -37.80 -11.92
C THR A 356 1.19 -38.72 -13.15
N ALA A 357 0.47 -38.44 -14.25
CA ALA A 357 0.39 -39.33 -15.41
C ALA A 357 1.75 -39.66 -16.07
N LYS A 358 2.72 -38.74 -16.02
CA LYS A 358 4.07 -38.91 -16.61
C LYS A 358 5.15 -39.32 -15.61
N GLN A 359 4.77 -39.59 -14.35
CA GLN A 359 5.72 -39.92 -13.28
C GLN A 359 5.87 -41.43 -13.10
N GLU A 360 7.06 -41.86 -12.67
CA GLU A 360 7.34 -43.26 -12.31
C GLU A 360 6.61 -43.66 -11.02
N ILE A 361 6.64 -42.77 -10.02
CA ILE A 361 5.90 -42.91 -8.76
C ILE A 361 4.64 -42.07 -8.86
N ARG A 362 3.47 -42.72 -8.76
CA ARG A 362 2.16 -42.09 -8.88
C ARG A 362 1.41 -42.20 -7.55
N GLU A 363 1.61 -41.20 -6.72
CA GLU A 363 1.05 -41.13 -5.37
C GLU A 363 0.22 -39.88 -5.19
N ILE A 364 -0.93 -40.02 -4.54
CA ILE A 364 -1.76 -38.91 -4.08
C ILE A 364 -2.01 -39.10 -2.59
N ASN A 365 -1.64 -38.10 -1.79
CA ASN A 365 -1.90 -38.09 -0.35
C ASN A 365 -2.98 -37.06 -0.04
N ILE A 366 -3.99 -37.45 0.74
CA ILE A 366 -5.06 -36.56 1.17
C ILE A 366 -5.09 -36.56 2.70
N ASN A 367 -4.81 -35.41 3.30
CA ASN A 367 -4.76 -35.27 4.76
C ASN A 367 -5.81 -34.26 5.21
N LEU A 368 -6.61 -34.63 6.20
CA LEU A 368 -7.54 -33.77 6.92
C LEU A 368 -7.05 -33.63 8.37
N TYR A 369 -6.64 -32.43 8.76
CA TYR A 369 -6.07 -32.15 10.08
C TYR A 369 -6.48 -30.78 10.59
N GLU A 370 -6.26 -30.55 11.87
CA GLU A 370 -6.48 -29.25 12.51
C GLU A 370 -5.14 -28.56 12.77
N LYS A 371 -5.07 -27.25 12.46
CA LYS A 371 -3.91 -26.43 12.79
C LYS A 371 -4.34 -25.01 13.11
N ASN A 372 -3.89 -24.47 14.26
CA ASN A 372 -4.17 -23.10 14.68
C ASN A 372 -5.68 -22.76 14.68
N ASN A 373 -6.54 -23.65 15.19
CA ASN A 373 -7.99 -23.47 15.25
C ASN A 373 -8.65 -23.33 13.85
N ARG A 374 -8.05 -23.99 12.86
CA ARG A 374 -8.53 -24.06 11.47
C ARG A 374 -8.52 -25.51 11.01
N ILE A 375 -9.51 -25.84 10.16
CA ILE A 375 -9.59 -27.13 9.48
C ILE A 375 -8.77 -27.03 8.20
N CYS A 376 -7.78 -27.90 8.08
CA CYS A 376 -6.84 -27.95 6.96
C CYS A 376 -7.05 -29.23 6.16
N ILE A 377 -7.14 -29.11 4.84
CA ILE A 377 -7.18 -30.24 3.91
C ILE A 377 -6.02 -30.06 2.93
N ASP A 378 -5.10 -31.00 2.91
CA ASP A 378 -3.99 -31.04 1.95
C ASP A 378 -4.26 -32.14 0.93
N VAL A 379 -4.27 -31.79 -0.36
CA VAL A 379 -4.21 -32.72 -1.48
C VAL A 379 -2.81 -32.61 -2.09
N GLU A 380 -2.01 -33.65 -1.89
CA GLU A 380 -0.63 -33.73 -2.32
C GLU A 380 -0.47 -34.74 -3.46
N ASP A 381 0.25 -34.36 -4.51
CA ASP A 381 0.56 -35.22 -5.65
C ASP A 381 2.06 -35.30 -5.95
N SER A 382 2.50 -36.46 -6.46
CA SER A 382 3.87 -36.70 -6.90
C SER A 382 4.19 -36.18 -8.31
N GLY A 383 3.37 -35.26 -8.84
CA GLY A 383 3.53 -34.69 -10.18
C GLY A 383 4.76 -33.78 -10.33
N ALA A 384 5.02 -33.31 -11.54
CA ALA A 384 6.19 -32.46 -11.86
C ALA A 384 6.16 -31.06 -11.22
N GLY A 385 5.11 -30.75 -10.43
CA GLY A 385 4.87 -29.42 -9.90
C GLY A 385 4.39 -28.43 -10.95
N ILE A 386 4.22 -27.18 -10.49
CA ILE A 386 3.82 -26.04 -11.32
C ILE A 386 5.05 -25.17 -11.57
N LEU A 387 5.30 -24.80 -12.83
CA LEU A 387 6.41 -23.92 -13.19
C LEU A 387 6.29 -22.57 -12.46
N PRO A 388 7.41 -21.96 -11.99
CA PRO A 388 7.37 -20.69 -11.26
C PRO A 388 6.64 -19.57 -12.00
N GLU A 389 6.78 -19.51 -13.32
CA GLU A 389 6.20 -18.48 -14.20
C GLU A 389 4.67 -18.54 -14.29
N ILE A 390 4.08 -19.71 -14.05
CA ILE A 390 2.63 -19.92 -14.17
C ILE A 390 1.94 -20.00 -12.82
N LYS A 391 2.69 -19.99 -11.71
CA LYS A 391 2.19 -20.14 -10.34
C LYS A 391 1.09 -19.14 -9.99
N GLU A 392 1.24 -17.88 -10.38
CA GLU A 392 0.25 -16.83 -10.13
C GLU A 392 -0.95 -16.90 -11.07
N LYS A 393 -0.83 -17.64 -12.18
CA LYS A 393 -1.84 -17.73 -13.23
C LYS A 393 -2.77 -18.94 -13.09
N ILE A 394 -2.45 -19.91 -12.23
CA ILE A 394 -3.23 -21.17 -12.09
C ILE A 394 -4.67 -20.97 -11.58
N PHE A 395 -4.95 -19.83 -10.95
CA PHE A 395 -6.29 -19.47 -10.48
C PHE A 395 -7.00 -18.49 -11.44
N ILE A 396 -6.37 -18.10 -12.55
CA ILE A 396 -6.99 -17.26 -13.57
C ILE A 396 -7.88 -18.16 -14.44
N PRO A 397 -9.17 -17.83 -14.64
CA PRO A 397 -10.05 -18.62 -15.49
C PRO A 397 -9.53 -18.80 -16.92
N PHE A 398 -9.79 -19.98 -17.49
CA PHE A 398 -9.38 -20.38 -18.83
C PHE A 398 -7.86 -20.47 -19.05
N TYR A 399 -7.05 -20.20 -18.02
CA TYR A 399 -5.62 -20.44 -18.08
C TYR A 399 -5.33 -21.93 -17.85
N THR A 400 -4.75 -22.58 -18.86
CA THR A 400 -4.40 -24.00 -18.82
C THR A 400 -3.08 -24.21 -19.56
N THR A 401 -2.30 -25.20 -19.11
CA THR A 401 -1.16 -25.74 -19.86
C THR A 401 -1.48 -27.09 -20.51
N ARG A 402 -2.73 -27.55 -20.38
CA ARG A 402 -3.20 -28.84 -20.91
C ARG A 402 -3.90 -28.63 -22.24
N GLU A 403 -3.59 -29.49 -23.20
CA GLU A 403 -4.20 -29.48 -24.55
C GLU A 403 -5.72 -29.66 -24.52
N GLU A 404 -6.25 -30.49 -23.60
CA GLU A 404 -7.71 -30.77 -23.47
C GLU A 404 -8.35 -30.12 -22.23
N GLY A 405 -7.62 -29.28 -21.48
CA GLY A 405 -8.11 -28.74 -20.21
C GLY A 405 -8.86 -27.42 -20.37
N ALA A 406 -10.12 -27.34 -19.96
CA ALA A 406 -10.89 -26.09 -20.04
C ALA A 406 -10.38 -24.93 -19.15
N GLY A 407 -9.43 -25.17 -18.23
CA GLY A 407 -8.84 -24.12 -17.38
C GLY A 407 -9.78 -23.50 -16.35
N ILE A 408 -10.95 -24.10 -16.10
CA ILE A 408 -11.96 -23.56 -15.16
C ILE A 408 -11.93 -24.20 -13.76
N GLY A 409 -11.34 -25.40 -13.61
CA GLY A 409 -11.49 -26.21 -12.41
C GLY A 409 -10.90 -25.58 -11.14
N LEU A 410 -9.67 -25.05 -11.20
CA LEU A 410 -9.02 -24.39 -10.06
C LEU A 410 -9.66 -23.04 -9.70
N PRO A 411 -9.95 -22.13 -10.65
CA PRO A 411 -10.69 -20.90 -10.36
C PRO A 411 -12.06 -21.16 -9.73
N LEU A 412 -12.81 -22.13 -10.25
CA LEU A 412 -14.10 -22.55 -9.68
C LEU A 412 -13.93 -23.09 -8.27
N SER A 413 -12.93 -23.94 -8.06
CA SER A 413 -12.63 -24.49 -6.74
C SER A 413 -12.28 -23.39 -5.73
N LYS A 414 -11.51 -22.39 -6.15
CA LYS A 414 -11.17 -21.23 -5.33
C LYS A 414 -12.42 -20.44 -4.93
N ASN A 415 -13.29 -20.12 -5.88
CA ASN A 415 -14.53 -19.37 -5.63
C ASN A 415 -15.45 -20.13 -4.64
N ILE A 416 -15.66 -21.43 -4.86
CA ILE A 416 -16.45 -22.26 -3.93
C ILE A 416 -15.85 -22.23 -2.52
N VAL A 417 -14.53 -22.40 -2.39
CA VAL A 417 -13.85 -22.39 -1.09
C VAL A 417 -13.99 -21.03 -0.39
N GLU A 418 -13.88 -19.92 -1.13
CA GLU A 418 -14.06 -18.56 -0.60
C GLU A 418 -15.51 -18.30 -0.16
N MET A 419 -16.53 -18.78 -0.90
CA MET A 419 -17.95 -18.73 -0.48
C MET A 419 -18.22 -19.54 0.80
N HIS A 420 -17.32 -20.45 1.16
CA HIS A 420 -17.32 -21.23 2.41
C HIS A 420 -16.37 -20.65 3.47
N ASN A 421 -15.94 -19.40 3.33
CA ASN A 421 -15.04 -18.67 4.23
C ASN A 421 -13.65 -19.32 4.38
N GLY A 422 -13.24 -20.11 3.39
CA GLY A 422 -11.94 -20.77 3.35
C GLY A 422 -10.95 -20.10 2.40
N TYR A 423 -9.72 -20.64 2.39
CA TYR A 423 -8.67 -20.24 1.43
C TYR A 423 -8.07 -21.47 0.76
N LEU A 424 -7.96 -21.43 -0.57
CA LEU A 424 -7.25 -22.42 -1.37
C LEU A 424 -5.88 -21.88 -1.78
N THR A 425 -4.82 -22.60 -1.41
CA THR A 425 -3.43 -22.21 -1.69
C THR A 425 -2.67 -23.34 -2.36
N TYR A 426 -1.64 -22.97 -3.13
CA TYR A 426 -0.69 -23.91 -3.70
C TYR A 426 0.70 -23.66 -3.11
N HIS A 427 1.35 -24.75 -2.68
CA HIS A 427 2.75 -24.73 -2.30
C HIS A 427 3.43 -26.04 -2.70
N ARG A 428 4.77 -26.01 -2.71
CA ARG A 428 5.59 -27.19 -2.99
C ARG A 428 6.18 -27.69 -1.68
N ARG A 429 6.06 -28.99 -1.42
CA ARG A 429 6.67 -29.66 -0.25
C ARG A 429 7.67 -30.66 -0.82
N GLU A 430 8.95 -30.34 -0.70
CA GLU A 430 10.03 -31.09 -1.35
C GLU A 430 9.81 -31.17 -2.88
N ASP A 431 9.53 -32.37 -3.41
CA ASP A 431 9.23 -32.64 -4.81
C ASP A 431 7.75 -32.93 -5.09
N LYS A 432 6.87 -32.67 -4.12
CA LYS A 432 5.43 -32.88 -4.26
C LYS A 432 4.66 -31.55 -4.38
N THR A 433 3.63 -31.57 -5.21
CA THR A 433 2.67 -30.47 -5.38
C THR A 433 1.64 -30.58 -4.25
N VAL A 434 1.39 -29.49 -3.51
CA VAL A 434 0.37 -29.49 -2.45
C VAL A 434 -0.65 -28.39 -2.68
N PHE A 435 -1.92 -28.77 -2.78
CA PHE A 435 -3.05 -27.86 -2.70
C PHE A 435 -3.65 -27.92 -1.29
N SER A 436 -3.64 -26.80 -0.59
CA SER A 436 -4.12 -26.70 0.79
C SER A 436 -5.34 -25.80 0.91
N LEU A 437 -6.41 -26.38 1.46
CA LEU A 437 -7.64 -25.70 1.80
C LEU A 437 -7.68 -25.44 3.30
N ASN A 438 -8.00 -24.21 3.70
CA ASN A 438 -8.00 -23.80 5.10
C ASN A 438 -9.31 -23.11 5.47
N PHE A 439 -10.07 -23.67 6.40
CA PHE A 439 -11.36 -23.14 6.87
C PHE A 439 -11.30 -22.75 8.35
N PRO A 440 -12.00 -21.68 8.78
CA PRO A 440 -12.14 -21.38 10.19
C PRO A 440 -12.91 -22.50 10.90
N MET A 441 -12.47 -22.87 12.11
CA MET A 441 -13.27 -23.70 13.01
C MET A 441 -14.26 -22.76 13.74
N TYR A 442 -15.55 -23.08 13.68
CA TYR A 442 -16.61 -22.32 14.36
C TYR A 442 -16.92 -22.88 15.74
#